data_AF-A0A2G9MV74-F1
#
_entry.id   AF-A0A2G9MV74-F1
#
_cell.length_a   1.000
_cell.length_b   1.000
_cell.length_c   1.000
_cell.angle_alpha   90.00
_cell.angle_beta   90.00
_cell.angle_gamma   90.00
#
_symmetry.space_group_name_H-M   'P 1'
#
loop_
_entity.id
_entity.type
_entity.pdbx_description
1 polymer ?
#
loop_
_entity_poly.entity_id
_entity_poly.type
_entity_poly.pdbx_seq_one_letter_code
_entity_poly.pdbx_strand_id
1 'polypeptide(L)'
;MKIRIIKREEPEEPLIRLCRGMNMLTERDTDATLVEIMKSLMEMEEREIGCSELARQTGLNRITCIYHMNRLEKAGVVEKEEKKYRLVIDNFEGLVEGMRKRMERDFEEFEKMAREIDENFSFEGERKEIEEGRRGGRKEEREERKGKAKDKEKEKWVRIGVE
;
A
#
# COMPACT_ATOMS: atom_id res chain seq x y z
N MET A 1 -12.96 -0.03 -43.15
CA MET A 1 -12.30 -0.83 -42.09
C MET A 1 -11.75 0.16 -41.06
N LYS A 2 -12.33 0.26 -39.86
CA LYS A 2 -11.86 1.18 -38.80
C LYS A 2 -10.71 0.49 -38.06
N ILE A 3 -9.48 0.95 -38.29
CA ILE A 3 -8.33 0.54 -37.48
C ILE A 3 -8.51 1.17 -36.10
N ARG A 4 -8.84 0.37 -35.09
CA ARG A 4 -8.73 0.80 -33.69
C ARG A 4 -7.25 0.78 -33.34
N ILE A 5 -6.65 1.96 -33.23
CA ILE A 5 -5.35 2.12 -32.58
C ILE A 5 -5.59 1.85 -31.09
N ILE A 6 -5.35 0.62 -30.67
CA ILE A 6 -5.23 0.33 -29.24
C ILE A 6 -3.87 0.91 -28.86
N LYS A 7 -3.84 2.06 -28.19
CA LYS A 7 -2.63 2.53 -27.51
C LYS A 7 -2.25 1.41 -26.54
N ARG A 8 -1.21 0.64 -26.88
CA ARG A 8 -0.56 -0.27 -25.96
C ARG A 8 0.10 0.65 -24.93
N GLU A 9 -0.45 0.76 -23.72
CA GLU A 9 0.26 1.41 -22.63
C GLU A 9 1.64 0.75 -22.54
N GLU A 10 2.69 1.57 -22.51
CA GLU A 10 4.05 1.03 -22.37
C GLU A 10 4.09 0.25 -21.05
N PRO A 11 4.54 -1.03 -21.06
CA PRO A 11 4.50 -1.91 -19.89
C PRO A 11 5.28 -1.36 -18.68
N GLU A 12 6.05 -0.30 -18.89
CA GLU A 12 6.80 0.43 -17.87
C GLU A 12 5.89 1.14 -16.86
N GLU A 13 4.77 1.73 -17.29
CA GLU A 13 3.91 2.51 -16.39
C GLU A 13 3.23 1.63 -15.33
N PRO A 14 2.62 0.47 -15.67
CA PRO A 14 2.09 -0.46 -14.67
C PRO A 14 3.16 -0.98 -13.72
N LEU A 15 4.36 -1.30 -14.23
CA LEU A 15 5.47 -1.81 -13.43
C LEU A 15 5.97 -0.75 -12.43
N ILE A 16 6.18 0.49 -12.88
CA ILE A 16 6.55 1.62 -12.01
C ILE A 16 5.51 1.80 -10.90
N ARG A 17 4.22 1.81 -11.26
CA ARG A 17 3.13 1.99 -10.30
C ARG A 17 3.10 0.85 -9.28
N LEU A 18 3.29 -0.39 -9.73
CA LEU A 18 3.31 -1.54 -8.85
C LEU A 18 4.53 -1.51 -7.91
N CYS A 19 5.74 -1.29 -8.42
CA CYS A 19 6.95 -1.16 -7.62
C CYS A 19 6.87 0.00 -6.61
N ARG A 20 6.21 1.11 -6.96
CA ARG A 20 5.94 2.20 -6.02
C ARG A 20 4.93 1.79 -4.94
N GLY A 21 3.83 1.14 -5.33
CA GLY A 21 2.81 0.64 -4.39
C GLY A 21 3.36 -0.40 -3.40
N MET A 22 4.32 -1.22 -3.84
CA MET A 22 5.02 -2.19 -2.99
C MET A 22 6.19 -1.59 -2.20
N ASN A 23 6.34 -0.25 -2.21
CA ASN A 23 7.42 0.48 -1.54
C ASN A 23 8.84 0.04 -1.95
N MET A 24 9.00 -0.47 -3.17
CA MET A 24 10.31 -0.86 -3.72
C MET A 24 11.04 0.35 -4.29
N LEU A 25 10.31 1.27 -4.93
CA LEU A 25 10.84 2.55 -5.39
C LEU A 25 10.93 3.54 -4.24
N THR A 26 11.94 4.42 -4.29
CA THR A 26 12.05 5.56 -3.38
C THR A 26 11.98 6.86 -4.15
N GLU A 27 11.75 7.97 -3.45
CA GLU A 27 11.85 9.31 -4.03
C GLU A 27 13.25 9.61 -4.61
N ARG A 28 14.28 8.91 -4.13
CA ARG A 28 15.65 9.02 -4.64
C ARG A 28 15.88 8.25 -5.94
N ASP A 29 14.98 7.35 -6.32
CA ASP A 29 15.07 6.60 -7.58
C ASP A 29 14.38 7.40 -8.69
N THR A 30 14.89 8.60 -8.95
CA THR A 30 14.34 9.54 -9.95
C THR A 30 14.48 9.01 -11.36
N ASP A 31 15.50 8.19 -11.60
CA ASP A 31 15.87 7.69 -12.91
C ASP A 31 15.27 6.30 -13.20
N ALA A 32 14.37 5.81 -12.32
CA ALA A 32 13.72 4.51 -12.42
C ALA A 32 14.69 3.32 -12.57
N THR A 33 15.88 3.44 -11.95
CA THR A 33 16.96 2.44 -12.03
C THR A 33 16.58 1.09 -11.45
N LEU A 34 15.68 1.04 -10.44
CA LEU A 34 15.12 -0.23 -9.98
C LEU A 34 14.31 -0.93 -11.07
N VAL A 35 13.58 -0.18 -11.89
CA VAL A 35 12.73 -0.74 -12.95
C VAL A 35 13.60 -1.29 -14.07
N GLU A 36 14.70 -0.62 -14.39
CA GLU A 36 15.71 -1.13 -15.33
C GLU A 36 16.34 -2.44 -14.82
N ILE A 37 16.72 -2.49 -13.54
CA ILE A 37 17.19 -3.73 -12.91
C ILE A 37 16.12 -4.83 -12.97
N MET A 38 14.86 -4.50 -12.68
CA MET A 38 13.76 -5.46 -12.72
C MET A 38 13.57 -6.05 -14.12
N LYS A 39 13.56 -5.20 -15.15
CA LYS A 39 13.47 -5.63 -16.56
C LYS A 39 14.64 -6.54 -16.91
N SER A 40 15.86 -6.13 -16.56
CA SER A 40 17.06 -6.95 -16.78
C SER A 40 16.90 -8.33 -16.14
N LEU A 41 16.48 -8.42 -14.87
CA LEU A 41 16.25 -9.70 -14.19
C LEU A 41 15.16 -10.57 -14.85
N MET A 42 14.10 -9.96 -15.38
CA MET A 42 13.00 -10.69 -16.05
C MET A 42 13.39 -11.19 -17.45
N GLU A 43 14.32 -10.52 -18.11
CA GLU A 43 14.80 -10.87 -19.45
C GLU A 43 15.98 -11.85 -19.44
N MET A 44 16.58 -12.09 -18.27
CA MET A 44 17.70 -13.02 -18.13
C MET A 44 17.29 -14.48 -18.34
N GLU A 45 18.05 -15.18 -19.18
CA GLU A 45 17.95 -16.65 -19.31
C GLU A 45 18.56 -17.38 -18.10
N GLU A 46 19.65 -16.82 -17.55
CA GLU A 46 20.27 -17.35 -16.33
C GLU A 46 19.43 -17.03 -15.10
N ARG A 47 19.29 -18.01 -14.20
CA ARG A 47 18.49 -17.85 -12.98
C ARG A 47 19.19 -17.10 -11.86
N GLU A 48 20.48 -16.78 -12.00
CA GLU A 48 21.28 -16.15 -10.96
C GLU A 48 22.20 -15.07 -11.52
N ILE A 49 22.35 -13.95 -10.80
CA ILE A 49 23.23 -12.86 -11.20
C ILE A 49 23.97 -12.21 -10.03
N GLY A 50 25.22 -11.85 -10.24
CA GLY A 50 25.99 -11.02 -9.31
C GLY A 50 25.84 -9.52 -9.61
N CYS A 51 25.89 -8.65 -8.61
CA CYS A 51 25.76 -7.20 -8.81
C CYS A 51 26.81 -6.59 -9.76
N SER A 52 28.01 -7.17 -9.84
CA SER A 52 29.04 -6.72 -10.81
C SER A 52 28.65 -7.04 -12.25
N GLU A 53 27.96 -8.15 -12.46
CA GLU A 53 27.47 -8.56 -13.76
C GLU A 53 26.25 -7.76 -14.17
N LEU A 54 25.30 -7.58 -13.25
CA LEU A 54 24.12 -6.74 -13.44
C LEU A 54 24.51 -5.29 -13.77
N ALA A 55 25.53 -4.74 -13.11
CA ALA A 55 26.08 -3.42 -13.42
C ALA A 55 26.62 -3.31 -14.85
N ARG A 56 27.26 -4.38 -15.37
CA ARG A 56 27.72 -4.40 -16.76
C ARG A 56 26.57 -4.50 -17.76
N GLN A 57 25.53 -5.27 -17.43
CA GLN A 57 24.36 -5.45 -18.30
C GLN A 57 23.51 -4.18 -18.39
N THR A 58 23.29 -3.51 -17.26
CA THR A 58 22.43 -2.31 -17.16
C THR A 58 23.20 -1.00 -17.39
N GLY A 59 24.53 -1.01 -17.35
CA GLY A 59 25.35 0.21 -17.36
C GLY A 59 25.28 1.02 -16.06
N LEU A 60 24.54 0.54 -15.06
CA LEU A 60 24.43 1.19 -13.75
C LEU A 60 25.69 0.96 -12.92
N ASN A 61 25.94 1.85 -11.96
CA ASN A 61 27.03 1.63 -11.03
C ASN A 61 26.72 0.42 -10.10
N ARG A 62 27.77 -0.30 -9.68
CA ARG A 62 27.64 -1.50 -8.84
C ARG A 62 26.97 -1.23 -7.48
N ILE A 63 27.20 -0.06 -6.87
CA ILE A 63 26.60 0.32 -5.59
C ILE A 63 25.08 0.51 -5.74
N THR A 64 24.63 1.13 -6.84
CA THR A 64 23.22 1.25 -7.21
C THR A 64 22.60 -0.13 -7.39
N CYS A 65 23.26 -1.04 -8.11
CA CYS A 65 22.81 -2.42 -8.22
C CYS A 65 22.64 -3.08 -6.85
N ILE A 66 23.64 -2.99 -5.96
CA ILE A 66 23.55 -3.55 -4.60
C ILE A 66 22.38 -2.95 -3.83
N TYR A 67 22.20 -1.63 -3.92
CA TYR A 67 21.12 -0.92 -3.24
C TYR A 67 19.76 -1.44 -3.66
N HIS A 68 19.49 -1.57 -4.97
CA HIS A 68 18.21 -2.08 -5.46
C HIS A 68 18.03 -3.56 -5.19
N MET A 69 19.06 -4.40 -5.38
CA MET A 69 18.96 -5.83 -5.09
C MET A 69 18.61 -6.10 -3.62
N ASN A 70 19.17 -5.34 -2.68
CA ASN A 70 18.79 -5.44 -1.26
C ASN A 70 17.32 -5.05 -1.02
N ARG A 71 16.75 -4.12 -1.79
CA ARG A 71 15.32 -3.76 -1.68
C ARG A 71 14.42 -4.83 -2.29
N LEU A 72 14.82 -5.38 -3.43
CA LEU A 72 14.12 -6.48 -4.08
C LEU A 72 14.12 -7.74 -3.21
N GLU A 73 15.24 -8.01 -2.54
CA GLU A 73 15.38 -9.11 -1.57
C GLU A 73 14.41 -8.93 -0.40
N LYS A 74 14.43 -7.74 0.23
CA LYS A 74 13.50 -7.41 1.33
C LYS A 74 12.03 -7.52 0.93
N ALA A 75 11.72 -7.25 -0.33
CA ALA A 75 10.36 -7.36 -0.84
C ALA A 75 9.99 -8.78 -1.27
N GLY A 76 10.94 -9.74 -1.22
CA GLY A 76 10.73 -11.13 -1.59
C GLY A 76 10.63 -11.36 -3.10
N VAL A 77 11.25 -10.48 -3.90
CA VAL A 77 11.30 -10.60 -5.36
C VAL A 77 12.48 -11.46 -5.79
N VAL A 78 13.60 -11.29 -5.10
CA VAL A 78 14.83 -12.06 -5.31
C VAL A 78 15.27 -12.70 -4.00
N GLU A 79 16.02 -13.78 -4.10
CA GLU A 79 16.73 -14.38 -2.98
C GLU A 79 18.23 -14.31 -3.23
N LYS A 80 18.99 -14.05 -2.17
CA LYS A 80 20.44 -14.01 -2.24
C LYS A 80 21.02 -15.36 -1.84
N GLU A 81 21.84 -15.93 -2.72
CA GLU A 81 22.61 -17.13 -2.46
C GLU A 81 24.09 -16.82 -2.65
N GLU A 82 24.86 -16.89 -1.55
CA GLU A 82 26.25 -16.45 -1.45
C GLU A 82 26.48 -15.00 -1.95
N LYS A 83 26.96 -14.85 -3.19
CA LYS A 83 27.31 -13.57 -3.85
C LYS A 83 26.42 -13.26 -5.05
N LYS A 84 25.42 -14.09 -5.31
CA LYS A 84 24.48 -13.95 -6.41
C LYS A 84 23.06 -13.80 -5.88
N TYR A 85 22.18 -13.34 -6.76
CA TYR A 85 20.76 -13.24 -6.51
C TYR A 85 20.01 -14.01 -7.57
N ARG A 86 18.91 -14.64 -7.19
CA ARG A 86 17.98 -15.30 -8.09
C ARG A 86 16.61 -14.66 -8.03
N LEU A 87 15.92 -14.56 -9.17
CA LEU A 87 14.50 -14.20 -9.18
C LEU A 87 13.69 -15.38 -8.63
N VAL A 88 12.82 -15.12 -7.65
CA VAL A 88 12.00 -16.17 -7.00
C VAL A 88 10.50 -16.02 -7.27
N ILE A 89 10.11 -14.96 -7.98
CA ILE A 89 8.71 -14.76 -8.37
C ILE A 89 8.45 -15.41 -9.73
N ASP A 90 7.33 -16.12 -9.84
CA ASP A 90 6.85 -16.64 -11.12
C ASP A 90 6.15 -15.54 -11.94
N ASN A 91 5.41 -14.66 -11.25
CA ASN A 91 4.73 -13.50 -11.81
C ASN A 91 4.37 -12.50 -10.71
N PHE A 92 4.06 -11.25 -11.11
CA PHE A 92 3.69 -10.18 -10.18
C PHE A 92 2.38 -10.42 -9.42
N GLU A 93 1.43 -11.16 -10.01
CA GLU A 93 0.17 -11.50 -9.33
C GLU A 93 0.44 -12.40 -8.11
N GLY A 94 1.27 -13.44 -8.27
CA GLY A 94 1.73 -14.32 -7.20
C GLY A 94 2.53 -13.58 -6.13
N LEU A 95 3.36 -12.61 -6.52
CA LEU A 95 4.05 -11.74 -5.56
C LEU A 95 3.05 -10.96 -4.69
N VAL A 96 2.06 -10.30 -5.31
CA VAL A 96 1.04 -9.52 -4.60
C VAL A 96 0.20 -10.41 -3.68
N GLU A 97 -0.20 -11.59 -4.15
CA GLU A 97 -0.94 -12.57 -3.35
C GLU A 97 -0.12 -13.06 -2.15
N GLY A 98 1.18 -13.33 -2.35
CA GLY A 98 2.10 -13.70 -1.27
C GLY A 98 2.27 -12.57 -0.24
N MET A 99 2.36 -11.32 -0.69
CA MET A 99 2.41 -10.15 0.20
C MET A 99 1.12 -10.01 1.02
N ARG A 100 -0.05 -10.16 0.40
CA ARG A 100 -1.34 -10.14 1.09
C ARG A 100 -1.39 -11.16 2.22
N LYS A 101 -1.06 -12.43 1.93
CA LYS A 101 -1.05 -13.50 2.94
C LYS A 101 -0.04 -13.27 4.06
N ARG A 102 1.09 -12.64 3.78
CA ARG A 102 2.05 -12.23 4.81
C ARG A 102 1.45 -11.16 5.72
N MET A 103 0.91 -10.10 5.14
CA MET A 103 0.29 -9.01 5.90
C MET A 103 -0.88 -9.48 6.77
N GLU A 104 -1.73 -10.38 6.26
CA GLU A 104 -2.83 -10.97 7.04
C GLU A 104 -2.31 -11.66 8.31
N ARG A 105 -1.25 -12.46 8.21
CA ARG A 105 -0.61 -13.09 9.37
C ARG A 105 0.01 -12.07 10.33
N ASP A 106 0.70 -11.08 9.80
CA ASP A 106 1.29 -10.01 10.61
C ASP A 106 0.19 -9.26 11.39
N PHE A 107 -0.96 -8.98 10.77
CA PHE A 107 -2.11 -8.37 11.45
C PHE A 107 -2.68 -9.26 12.56
N GLU A 108 -2.82 -10.57 12.34
CA GLU A 108 -3.24 -11.50 13.39
C GLU A 108 -2.29 -11.49 14.60
N GLU A 109 -0.98 -11.38 14.37
CA GLU A 109 0.02 -11.23 15.42
C GLU A 109 -0.08 -9.86 16.12
N PHE A 110 -0.26 -8.78 15.35
CA PHE A 110 -0.44 -7.43 15.90
C PHE A 110 -1.68 -7.34 16.78
N GLU A 111 -2.78 -7.97 16.40
CA GLU A 111 -3.98 -8.04 17.24
C GLU A 111 -3.75 -8.78 18.56
N LYS A 112 -2.96 -9.87 18.54
CA LYS A 112 -2.58 -10.58 19.78
C LYS A 112 -1.74 -9.69 20.67
N MET A 113 -0.71 -9.05 20.13
CA MET A 113 0.13 -8.11 20.88
C MET A 113 -0.68 -6.92 21.42
N ALA A 114 -1.62 -6.38 20.64
CA ALA A 114 -2.49 -5.30 21.09
C ALA A 114 -3.38 -5.72 22.26
N ARG A 115 -3.96 -6.94 22.22
CA ARG A 115 -4.73 -7.50 23.35
C ARG A 115 -3.86 -7.68 24.59
N GLU A 116 -2.65 -8.22 24.44
CA GLU A 116 -1.70 -8.36 25.54
C GLU A 116 -1.32 -7.00 26.15
N ILE A 117 -1.15 -5.97 25.33
CA ILE A 117 -0.91 -4.60 25.82
C ILE A 117 -2.13 -4.10 26.59
N ASP A 118 -3.34 -4.20 26.03
CA ASP A 118 -4.58 -3.77 26.70
C ASP A 118 -4.84 -4.48 28.03
N GLU A 119 -4.46 -5.75 28.16
CA GLU A 119 -4.60 -6.54 29.39
C GLU A 119 -3.56 -6.13 30.46
N ASN A 120 -2.34 -5.81 30.04
CA ASN A 120 -1.24 -5.48 30.95
C ASN A 120 -1.20 -3.99 31.32
N PHE A 121 -1.80 -3.12 30.51
CA PHE A 121 -1.82 -1.68 30.71
C PHE A 121 -3.27 -1.21 30.86
N SER A 122 -3.64 -0.77 32.08
CA SER A 122 -4.98 -0.20 32.31
C SER A 122 -5.10 1.17 31.65
N PHE A 123 -5.80 1.24 30.52
CA PHE A 123 -6.25 2.49 29.89
C PHE A 123 -7.52 3.07 30.56
N GLU A 124 -7.85 2.67 31.78
CA GLU A 124 -9.11 3.01 32.46
C GLU A 124 -9.29 4.51 32.76
N GLY A 125 -8.21 5.30 32.73
CA GLY A 125 -8.26 6.75 32.93
C GLY A 125 -8.86 7.54 31.76
N GLU A 126 -8.67 7.11 30.51
CA GLU A 126 -9.07 7.87 29.31
C GLU A 126 -10.36 7.36 28.64
N ARG A 127 -10.75 6.09 28.88
CA ARG A 127 -11.95 5.51 28.25
C ARG A 127 -13.26 6.18 28.67
N LYS A 128 -13.36 6.71 29.90
CA LYS A 128 -14.57 7.42 30.37
C LYS A 128 -14.80 8.75 29.66
N GLU A 129 -13.75 9.56 29.47
CA GLU A 129 -13.89 10.85 28.78
C GLU A 129 -14.21 10.69 27.29
N ILE A 130 -13.65 9.69 26.62
CA ILE A 130 -13.90 9.44 25.18
C ILE A 130 -15.31 8.88 24.94
N GLU A 131 -15.80 7.96 25.80
CA GLU A 131 -17.17 7.46 25.70
C GLU A 131 -18.22 8.52 26.06
N GLU A 132 -17.97 9.35 27.08
CA GLU A 132 -18.85 10.44 27.47
C GLU A 132 -18.90 11.54 26.40
N GLY A 133 -17.75 11.90 25.81
CA GLY A 133 -17.68 12.83 24.67
C GLY A 133 -18.42 12.32 23.43
N ARG A 134 -18.28 11.03 23.08
CA ARG A 134 -19.03 10.41 21.96
C ARG A 134 -20.53 10.32 22.23
N ARG A 135 -20.94 10.04 23.47
CA ARG A 135 -22.37 10.04 23.85
C ARG A 135 -22.97 11.45 23.88
N GLY A 136 -22.20 12.45 24.30
CA GLY A 136 -22.58 13.87 24.27
C GLY A 136 -22.79 14.37 22.84
N GLY A 137 -21.80 14.19 21.96
CA GLY A 137 -21.88 14.62 20.56
C GLY A 137 -23.03 13.97 19.78
N ARG A 138 -23.32 12.68 20.02
CA ARG A 138 -24.49 12.00 19.40
C ARG A 138 -25.84 12.53 19.91
N LYS A 139 -25.92 13.01 21.15
CA LYS A 139 -27.16 13.62 21.69
C LYS A 139 -27.38 15.00 21.07
N GLU A 140 -26.36 15.84 21.03
CA GLU A 140 -26.42 17.18 20.41
C GLU A 140 -26.78 17.08 18.92
N GLU A 141 -26.13 16.21 18.16
CA GLU A 141 -26.41 16.04 16.73
C GLU A 141 -27.86 15.55 16.49
N ARG A 142 -28.40 14.73 17.39
CA ARG A 142 -29.78 14.24 17.31
C ARG A 142 -30.80 15.32 17.68
N GLU A 143 -30.49 16.20 18.63
CA GLU A 143 -31.33 17.35 18.97
C GLU A 143 -31.32 18.41 17.88
N GLU A 144 -30.15 18.70 17.30
CA GLU A 144 -30.01 19.65 16.19
C GLU A 144 -30.80 19.18 14.96
N ARG A 145 -30.73 17.89 14.61
CA ARG A 145 -31.53 17.29 13.53
C ARG A 145 -33.04 17.39 13.80
N LYS A 146 -33.48 17.21 15.05
CA LYS A 146 -34.89 17.36 15.45
C LYS A 146 -35.35 18.81 15.39
N GLY A 147 -34.50 19.77 15.79
CA GLY A 147 -34.77 21.21 15.66
C GLY A 147 -34.97 21.61 14.20
N LYS A 148 -34.00 21.26 13.34
CA LYS A 148 -34.07 21.53 11.89
C LYS A 148 -35.28 20.87 11.22
N ALA A 149 -35.72 19.70 11.67
CA ALA A 149 -36.93 19.05 11.16
C ALA A 149 -38.21 19.79 11.55
N LYS A 150 -38.31 20.25 12.81
CA LYS A 150 -39.44 21.05 13.30
C LYS A 150 -39.53 22.41 12.62
N ASP A 151 -38.39 23.05 12.36
CA ASP A 151 -38.36 24.33 11.66
C ASP A 151 -38.81 24.19 10.20
N LYS A 152 -38.35 23.14 9.51
CA LYS A 152 -38.82 22.81 8.15
C LYS A 152 -40.32 22.48 8.11
N GLU A 153 -40.83 21.81 9.15
CA GLU A 153 -42.26 21.50 9.26
C GLU A 153 -43.08 22.77 9.48
N LYS A 154 -42.64 23.68 10.36
CA LYS A 154 -43.25 24.99 10.55
C LYS A 154 -43.24 25.84 9.28
N GLU A 155 -42.12 25.93 8.57
CA GLU A 155 -42.04 26.63 7.28
C GLU A 155 -43.00 26.04 6.24
N LYS A 156 -43.22 24.72 6.27
CA LYS A 156 -44.17 24.05 5.40
C LYS A 156 -45.62 24.41 5.76
N TRP A 157 -45.99 24.45 7.03
CA TRP A 157 -47.33 24.89 7.47
C TRP A 157 -47.60 26.37 7.17
N VAL A 158 -46.60 27.24 7.37
CA VAL A 158 -46.67 28.67 7.00
C VAL A 158 -46.85 28.86 5.49
N ARG A 159 -46.17 28.06 4.65
CA ARG A 159 -46.36 28.08 3.19
C ARG A 159 -47.71 27.57 2.71
N ILE A 160 -48.37 26.70 3.47
CA ILE A 160 -49.66 26.10 3.11
C ILE A 160 -50.84 26.97 3.60
N GLY A 161 -50.58 28.06 4.34
CA GLY A 161 -51.59 29.05 4.70
C GLY A 161 -52.62 28.54 5.71
N VAL A 162 -52.18 27.70 6.65
CA VAL A 162 -53.00 27.27 7.79
C VAL A 162 -52.43 27.97 9.03
N GLU A 163 -53.10 29.03 9.48
CA GLU A 163 -52.93 29.59 10.84
C GLU A 163 -53.57 28.67 11.89
#